data_AF-C5KXD7-F1
#
_entry.id   AF-C5KXD7-F1
#
_cell.length_a   1.000
_cell.length_b   1.000
_cell.length_c   1.000
_cell.angle_alpha   90.00
_cell.angle_beta   90.00
_cell.angle_gamma   90.00
#
_symmetry.space_group_name_H-M   'P 1'
#
loop_
_entity.id
_entity.type
_entity.pdbx_description
1 polymer ?
#
loop_
_entity_poly.entity_id
_entity_poly.type
_entity_poly.pdbx_seq_one_letter_code
_entity_poly.pdbx_strand_id
1 'polypeptide(L)'
;MSTGIIATLQDPEKRKMWLANNMDNIRFWGIFCLVGLVLFYVSSDWDFSVLLTISSMISMFSFLMVVVKIETSKSVSGVSLKMFECYTLVSVCRLGSIIPFDGYLPYDRSGDWLYRLTEVISLCLASTVV
;
A
#
# COMPACT_ATOMS: atom_id res chain seq x y z
N MET A 1 -0.67 -25.89 -10.89
CA MET A 1 -1.65 -24.78 -10.73
C MET A 1 -1.37 -23.56 -11.63
N SER A 2 -0.15 -23.37 -12.17
CA SER A 2 0.20 -22.22 -13.05
C SER A 2 -0.31 -22.31 -14.51
N THR A 3 -0.64 -23.52 -15.00
CA THR A 3 -1.02 -23.75 -16.41
C THR A 3 -2.40 -23.22 -16.81
N GLY A 4 -3.30 -23.01 -15.85
CA GLY A 4 -4.68 -22.56 -16.14
C GLY A 4 -4.79 -21.09 -16.54
N ILE A 5 -3.97 -20.21 -15.95
CA ILE A 5 -4.01 -18.76 -16.24
C ILE A 5 -3.43 -18.45 -17.61
N ILE A 6 -2.33 -19.12 -17.98
CA ILE A 6 -1.71 -18.93 -19.29
C ILE A 6 -2.68 -19.39 -20.39
N ALA A 7 -3.37 -20.51 -20.17
CA ALA A 7 -4.40 -21.00 -21.10
C ALA A 7 -5.61 -20.06 -21.21
N THR A 8 -6.06 -19.43 -20.12
CA THR A 8 -7.19 -18.48 -20.17
C THR A 8 -6.82 -17.14 -20.83
N LEU A 9 -5.55 -16.73 -20.78
CA LEU A 9 -5.08 -15.50 -21.43
C LEU A 9 -4.81 -15.65 -22.94
N GLN A 10 -4.65 -16.89 -23.42
CA GLN A 10 -4.38 -17.20 -24.82
C GLN A 10 -5.63 -17.02 -25.70
N ASP A 11 -6.81 -17.36 -25.18
CA ASP A 11 -8.09 -17.15 -25.86
C ASP A 11 -8.50 -15.66 -25.79
N PRO A 12 -8.74 -14.97 -26.93
CA PRO A 12 -9.03 -13.54 -26.93
C PRO A 12 -10.33 -13.18 -26.21
N GLU A 13 -11.35 -14.04 -26.26
CA GLU A 13 -12.63 -13.82 -25.58
C GLU A 13 -12.52 -14.02 -24.06
N LYS A 14 -11.82 -15.07 -23.61
CA LYS A 14 -11.56 -15.30 -22.18
C LYS A 14 -10.67 -14.22 -21.59
N ARG A 15 -9.71 -13.70 -22.37
CA ARG A 15 -8.87 -12.56 -21.97
C ARG A 15 -9.70 -11.29 -21.75
N LYS A 16 -10.64 -10.96 -22.63
CA LYS A 16 -11.54 -9.81 -22.46
C LYS A 16 -12.40 -9.96 -21.21
N MET A 17 -12.99 -11.13 -20.99
CA MET A 17 -13.77 -11.42 -19.77
C MET A 17 -12.91 -11.29 -18.51
N TRP A 18 -11.69 -11.83 -18.52
CA TRP A 18 -10.76 -11.73 -17.40
C TRP A 18 -10.38 -10.27 -17.10
N LEU A 19 -10.10 -9.47 -18.14
CA LEU A 19 -9.80 -8.05 -17.99
C LEU A 19 -10.99 -7.26 -17.45
N ALA A 20 -12.20 -7.54 -17.94
CA ALA A 20 -13.42 -6.90 -17.44
C ALA A 20 -13.64 -7.21 -15.96
N ASN A 21 -13.44 -8.46 -15.53
CA ASN A 21 -13.64 -8.87 -14.14
C ASN A 21 -12.56 -8.35 -13.18
N ASN A 22 -11.36 -8.06 -13.67
CA ASN A 22 -10.23 -7.58 -12.87
C ASN A 22 -9.91 -6.10 -13.10
N MET A 23 -10.77 -5.37 -13.82
CA MET A 23 -10.53 -3.98 -14.22
C MET A 23 -10.26 -3.08 -13.01
N ASP A 24 -11.01 -3.26 -11.93
CA ASP A 24 -10.83 -2.46 -10.72
C ASP A 24 -9.48 -2.73 -10.04
N ASN A 25 -9.06 -4.00 -9.94
CA ASN A 25 -7.74 -4.35 -9.43
C ASN A 25 -6.63 -3.72 -10.30
N ILE A 26 -6.75 -3.82 -11.63
CA ILE A 26 -5.79 -3.22 -12.57
C ILE A 26 -5.75 -1.70 -12.40
N ARG A 27 -6.90 -1.05 -12.19
CA ARG A 27 -6.97 0.39 -11.92
C ARG A 27 -6.28 0.76 -10.61
N PHE A 28 -6.56 0.06 -9.50
CA PHE A 28 -5.90 0.32 -8.22
C PHE A 28 -4.38 0.18 -8.31
N TRP A 29 -3.90 -0.93 -8.88
CA TRP A 29 -2.47 -1.15 -9.09
C TRP A 29 -1.84 -0.15 -10.08
N GLY A 30 -2.54 0.17 -11.17
CA GLY A 30 -2.08 1.14 -12.15
C GLY A 30 -1.94 2.55 -11.58
N ILE A 31 -2.91 3.01 -10.80
CA ILE A 31 -2.87 4.30 -10.10
C ILE A 31 -1.74 4.29 -9.07
N PHE A 32 -1.62 3.23 -8.27
CA PHE A 32 -0.56 3.13 -7.26
C PHE A 32 0.84 3.18 -7.89
N CYS A 33 1.09 2.40 -8.95
CA CYS A 33 2.36 2.43 -9.69
C CYS A 33 2.63 3.81 -10.31
N LEU A 34 1.61 4.45 -10.90
CA LEU A 34 1.77 5.78 -11.48
C LEU A 34 2.12 6.83 -10.41
N VAL A 35 1.41 6.84 -9.29
CA VAL A 35 1.70 7.74 -8.16
C VAL A 35 3.10 7.48 -7.60
N GLY A 36 3.48 6.22 -7.43
CA GLY A 36 4.83 5.84 -7.00
C GLY A 36 5.92 6.32 -7.97
N LEU A 37 5.71 6.19 -9.28
CA LEU A 37 6.66 6.67 -10.30
C LEU A 37 6.74 8.20 -10.36
N VAL A 38 5.61 8.90 -10.23
CA VAL A 38 5.59 10.36 -10.16
C VAL A 38 6.37 10.85 -8.93
N LEU A 39 6.13 10.24 -7.77
CA LEU A 39 6.84 10.61 -6.54
C LEU A 39 8.33 10.25 -6.61
N PHE A 40 8.68 9.12 -7.22
CA PHE A 40 10.05 8.73 -7.53
C PHE A 40 10.73 9.79 -8.42
N TYR A 41 10.07 10.24 -9.50
CA TYR A 41 10.61 11.25 -10.41
C TYR A 41 10.70 12.66 -9.81
N VAL A 42 9.71 13.06 -9.00
CA VAL A 42 9.67 14.40 -8.36
C VAL A 42 10.63 14.50 -7.18
N SER A 43 10.97 13.38 -6.54
CA SER A 43 11.98 13.33 -5.48
C SER A 43 13.37 13.50 -6.10
N SER A 44 13.76 14.78 -6.25
CA SER A 44 14.87 15.24 -7.07
C SER A 44 16.25 14.71 -6.65
N ASP A 45 16.41 14.24 -5.41
CA ASP A 45 17.72 14.00 -4.83
C ASP A 45 18.13 12.51 -4.83
N TRP A 46 17.22 11.60 -5.22
CA TRP A 46 17.46 10.14 -5.33
C TRP A 46 18.12 9.51 -4.09
N ASP A 47 18.02 10.17 -2.95
CA ASP A 47 18.66 9.76 -1.72
C ASP A 47 17.94 8.57 -1.08
N PHE A 48 18.56 8.01 -0.04
CA PHE A 48 18.00 6.91 0.75
C PHE A 48 16.56 7.20 1.24
N SER A 49 16.20 8.48 1.40
CA SER A 49 14.86 8.96 1.73
C SER A 49 13.76 8.50 0.77
N VAL A 50 14.05 8.40 -0.53
CA VAL A 50 13.10 7.95 -1.54
C VAL A 50 12.76 6.48 -1.34
N LEU A 51 13.74 5.65 -1.01
CA LEU A 51 13.54 4.23 -0.73
C LEU A 51 12.64 4.02 0.48
N LEU A 52 12.87 4.77 1.56
CA LEU A 52 12.05 4.72 2.77
C LEU A 52 10.61 5.17 2.50
N THR A 53 10.45 6.24 1.72
CA THR A 53 9.13 6.78 1.36
C THR A 53 8.34 5.79 0.51
N ILE A 54 8.96 5.20 -0.52
CA ILE A 54 8.30 4.18 -1.36
C ILE A 54 7.97 2.93 -0.55
N SER A 55 8.86 2.49 0.35
CA SER A 55 8.59 1.36 1.24
C SER A 55 7.38 1.61 2.15
N SER A 56 7.28 2.82 2.73
CA SER A 56 6.12 3.22 3.53
C SER A 56 4.84 3.27 2.69
N MET A 57 4.90 3.80 1.47
CA MET A 57 3.76 3.82 0.54
C MET A 57 3.27 2.42 0.16
N ILE A 58 4.18 1.48 -0.15
CA ILE A 58 3.83 0.09 -0.45
C ILE A 58 3.17 -0.55 0.77
N SER A 59 3.70 -0.31 1.96
CA SER A 59 3.14 -0.81 3.21
C SER A 59 1.73 -0.25 3.44
N MET A 60 1.54 1.06 3.28
CA MET A 60 0.24 1.73 3.36
C MET A 60 -0.78 1.14 2.36
N PHE A 61 -0.36 0.97 1.11
CA PHE A 61 -1.21 0.40 0.06
C PHE A 61 -1.62 -1.04 0.35
N SER A 62 -0.75 -1.82 1.01
CA SER A 62 -1.09 -3.19 1.43
C SER A 62 -2.25 -3.21 2.43
N PHE A 63 -2.25 -2.33 3.44
CA PHE A 63 -3.37 -2.20 4.37
C PHE A 63 -4.63 -1.68 3.69
N LEU A 64 -4.50 -0.69 2.80
CA LEU A 64 -5.62 -0.15 2.03
C LEU A 64 -6.33 -1.24 1.23
N MET A 65 -5.57 -2.07 0.52
CA MET A 65 -6.14 -3.16 -0.29
C MET A 65 -6.87 -4.20 0.56
N VAL A 66 -6.38 -4.49 1.78
CA VAL A 66 -7.09 -5.39 2.70
C VAL A 66 -8.40 -4.76 3.16
N VAL A 67 -8.40 -3.48 3.55
CA VAL A 67 -9.63 -2.76 3.96
C VAL A 67 -10.65 -2.72 2.81
N VAL A 68 -10.24 -2.36 1.60
CA VAL A 68 -11.11 -2.36 0.41
C VAL A 68 -11.67 -3.76 0.16
N LYS A 69 -10.87 -4.81 0.32
CA LYS A 69 -11.32 -6.19 0.14
C LYS A 69 -12.36 -6.60 1.19
N ILE A 70 -12.14 -6.23 2.46
CA ILE A 70 -13.09 -6.45 3.56
C ILE A 70 -14.42 -5.76 3.25
N GLU A 71 -14.38 -4.48 2.85
CA GLU A 71 -15.57 -3.69 2.55
C GLU A 71 -16.33 -4.20 1.33
N THR A 72 -15.62 -4.59 0.27
CA THR A 72 -16.23 -5.09 -0.97
C THR A 72 -16.83 -6.48 -0.78
N SER A 73 -16.18 -7.33 0.02
CA SER A 73 -16.61 -8.73 0.21
C SER A 73 -17.53 -8.92 1.42
N LYS A 74 -17.67 -7.87 2.26
CA LYS A 74 -18.37 -7.89 3.55
C LYS A 74 -17.99 -9.09 4.42
N SER A 75 -16.70 -9.45 4.39
CA SER A 75 -16.15 -10.60 5.08
C SER A 75 -14.70 -10.37 5.44
N VAL A 76 -14.33 -10.80 6.66
CA VAL A 76 -12.96 -10.80 7.20
C VAL A 76 -12.34 -12.20 7.19
N SER A 77 -12.98 -13.17 6.52
CA SER A 77 -12.50 -14.55 6.45
C SER A 77 -11.11 -14.61 5.81
N GLY A 78 -10.14 -15.18 6.53
CA GLY A 78 -8.75 -15.29 6.08
C GLY A 78 -7.85 -14.11 6.46
N VAL A 79 -8.36 -13.10 7.18
CA VAL A 79 -7.57 -11.97 7.68
C VAL A 79 -7.22 -12.21 9.16
N SER A 80 -5.94 -12.04 9.51
CA SER A 80 -5.47 -12.20 10.90
C SER A 80 -5.66 -10.91 11.71
N LEU A 81 -6.61 -10.90 12.65
CA LEU A 81 -6.81 -9.75 13.55
C LEU A 81 -5.54 -9.42 14.37
N LYS A 82 -4.83 -10.44 14.86
CA LYS A 82 -3.60 -10.26 15.65
C LYS A 82 -2.47 -9.58 14.87
N MET A 83 -2.43 -9.79 13.56
CA MET A 83 -1.50 -9.04 12.71
C MET A 83 -1.81 -7.54 12.75
N PHE A 84 -3.08 -7.17 12.59
CA PHE A 84 -3.51 -5.76 12.60
C PHE A 84 -3.30 -5.09 13.97
N GLU A 85 -3.54 -5.80 15.07
CA GLU A 85 -3.20 -5.30 16.42
C GLU A 85 -1.69 -5.03 16.55
N CYS A 86 -0.83 -5.97 16.15
CA CYS A 86 0.62 -5.81 16.20
C CYS A 86 1.11 -4.65 15.33
N TYR A 87 0.61 -4.53 14.10
CA TYR A 87 1.00 -3.44 13.21
C TYR A 87 0.49 -2.08 13.70
N THR A 88 -0.69 -2.02 14.31
CA THR A 88 -1.19 -0.79 14.96
C THR A 88 -0.23 -0.35 16.06
N LEU A 89 0.18 -1.26 16.95
CA LEU A 89 1.16 -0.95 18.01
C LEU A 89 2.51 -0.49 17.43
N VAL A 90 3.03 -1.19 16.42
CA VAL A 90 4.29 -0.81 15.75
C VAL A 90 4.18 0.58 15.12
N SER A 91 3.08 0.87 14.43
CA SER A 91 2.85 2.18 13.81
C SER A 91 2.69 3.30 14.83
N VAL A 92 2.01 3.06 15.96
CA VAL A 92 1.93 4.04 17.07
C VAL A 92 3.31 4.32 17.65
N CYS A 93 4.09 3.28 17.97
CA CYS A 93 5.44 3.44 18.51
C CYS A 93 6.35 4.19 17.54
N ARG A 94 6.27 3.87 16.24
CA ARG A 94 7.07 4.53 15.20
C ARG A 94 6.67 6.00 15.03
N LEU A 95 5.38 6.30 14.88
CA LEU A 95 4.89 7.69 14.79
C LEU A 95 5.20 8.50 16.06
N GLY A 96 5.18 7.85 17.22
CA GLY A 96 5.63 8.43 18.50
C GLY A 96 7.11 8.80 18.52
N SER A 97 7.94 8.19 17.66
CA SER A 97 9.33 8.61 17.43
C SER A 97 9.44 9.69 16.36
N ILE A 98 8.62 9.63 15.30
CA ILE A 98 8.70 10.52 14.14
C ILE A 98 8.16 11.92 14.46
N ILE A 99 7.00 12.04 15.12
CA ILE A 99 6.32 13.33 15.31
C ILE A 99 7.07 14.25 16.30
N PRO A 100 7.49 13.79 17.50
CA PRO A 100 8.12 14.68 18.48
C PRO A 100 9.64 14.80 18.34
N PHE A 101 10.34 13.81 17.76
CA PHE A 101 11.81 13.75 17.75
C PHE A 101 12.42 13.74 16.36
N ASP A 102 11.62 13.74 15.30
CA ASP A 102 12.08 13.48 13.93
C ASP A 102 12.90 12.18 13.81
N GLY A 103 12.70 11.26 14.77
CA GLY A 103 13.40 9.99 14.79
C GLY A 103 12.88 9.11 13.67
N TYR A 104 13.78 8.51 12.89
CA TYR A 104 13.47 7.77 11.66
C TYR A 104 12.90 8.61 10.51
N LEU A 105 12.83 9.94 10.65
CA LEU A 105 12.47 10.81 9.54
C LEU A 105 13.59 10.82 8.50
N PRO A 106 13.29 10.66 7.20
CA PRO A 106 14.26 10.93 6.16
C PRO A 106 14.65 12.41 6.16
N TYR A 107 15.94 12.73 6.02
CA TYR A 107 16.48 14.10 6.12
C TYR A 107 16.16 15.01 4.91
N ASP A 108 15.34 14.54 3.96
CA ASP A 108 15.02 15.24 2.72
C ASP A 108 13.53 15.69 2.69
N ARG A 109 13.16 16.61 1.80
CA ARG A 109 11.80 17.19 1.66
C ARG A 109 10.67 16.16 1.55
N SER A 110 10.97 14.97 1.04
CA SER A 110 10.02 13.85 0.99
C SER A 110 9.65 13.32 2.38
N GLY A 111 10.60 13.37 3.32
CA GLY A 111 10.40 13.03 4.73
C GLY A 111 9.44 13.98 5.44
N ASP A 112 9.57 15.29 5.17
CA ASP A 112 8.88 16.35 5.91
C ASP A 112 7.35 16.21 5.98
N TRP A 113 6.74 15.69 4.91
CA TRP A 113 5.29 15.58 4.83
C TRP A 113 4.81 14.22 4.30
N LEU A 114 5.44 13.70 3.24
CA LEU A 114 4.91 12.53 2.55
C LEU A 114 5.13 11.25 3.37
N TYR A 115 6.33 11.05 3.91
CA TYR A 115 6.61 9.91 4.80
C TYR A 115 5.75 9.95 6.07
N ARG A 116 5.60 11.13 6.69
CA ARG A 116 4.73 11.29 7.86
C ARG A 116 3.27 10.98 7.52
N LEU A 117 2.78 11.46 6.38
CA LEU A 117 1.43 11.22 5.91
C LEU A 117 1.16 9.73 5.66
N THR A 118 2.09 9.02 5.00
CA THR A 118 1.92 7.59 4.71
C THR A 118 1.92 6.75 5.97
N GLU A 119 2.74 7.08 6.97
CA GLU A 119 2.74 6.41 8.27
C GLU A 119 1.43 6.67 9.05
N VAL A 120 0.91 7.91 9.05
CA VAL A 120 -0.39 8.25 9.67
C VAL A 120 -1.54 7.50 8.98
N ILE A 121 -1.60 7.50 7.65
CA ILE A 121 -2.64 6.79 6.90
C ILE A 121 -2.54 5.28 7.18
N SER A 122 -1.32 4.72 7.22
CA SER A 122 -1.11 3.31 7.55
C SER A 122 -1.65 2.97 8.94
N LEU A 123 -1.41 3.83 9.93
CA LEU A 123 -1.96 3.66 11.27
C LEU A 123 -3.49 3.68 11.26
N CYS A 124 -4.09 4.66 10.58
CA CYS A 124 -5.55 4.76 10.48
C CYS A 124 -6.15 3.50 9.83
N LEU A 125 -5.60 3.07 8.69
CA LEU A 125 -6.06 1.87 7.99
C LEU A 125 -5.91 0.61 8.84
N ALA A 126 -4.78 0.44 9.51
CA ALA A 126 -4.58 -0.70 10.39
C ALA A 126 -5.57 -0.69 11.56
N SER A 127 -5.82 0.49 12.14
CA SER A 127 -6.74 0.67 13.27
C SER A 127 -8.20 0.47 12.88
N THR A 128 -8.61 0.70 11.63
CA THR A 128 -10.01 0.46 11.20
C THR A 128 -10.41 -1.01 11.21
N VAL A 129 -9.44 -1.92 11.23
CA VAL A 129 -9.67 -3.38 11.22
C VAL A 129 -9.72 -3.96 12.64
N VAL A 130 -9.18 -3.22 13.63
CA VAL A 130 -9.13 -3.61 15.06
C VAL A 130 -10.35 -3.06 15.79
#